data_AF-A0A3G2JJ92-F1
#
_entry.id   AF-A0A3G2JJ92-F1
#
_cell.length_a   1.000
_cell.length_b   1.000
_cell.length_c   1.000
_cell.angle_alpha   90.00
_cell.angle_beta   90.00
_cell.angle_gamma   90.00
#
_symmetry.space_group_name_H-M   'P 1'
#
loop_
_entity.id
_entity.type
_entity.pdbx_description
1 polymer ?
#
loop_
_entity_poly.entity_id
_entity_poly.type
_entity_poly.pdbx_seq_one_letter_code
_entity_poly.pdbx_strand_id
1 'polypeptide(L)'
;MHIPSYAHGTIRAAMPSMPTSRQVGGLDCCLCDEPFSDDLAAIPLGPTPTSGLFGCRPCLTRLVTRARRTRDAALPQDARRAREESAAWLPARERHLTRLDRVRQAAEAVARLARDGGTEALPVAWLLVSLESAYTWVPEAPEPPASVDREDSQLRDEAFRLDLAMITAREAVAQRLAYHLINEAQPEEPDMCEEFECPEGCSGRHDSSHIDCGPDAVFEDLLEHGITVEKPQPEPLSPRLASLLKETEAEEKRPPLPAVEEQAPAVLARYGIDTDDTDVLVSAAAAGLVADAWCEGPLDVIRADGGPSEGEIFAQSVDLYRRARAALVAARHDGPEALLAFLAVASDVDLPWAGGSRFALRTASGSAVAEFVRHVDDEVRFTAEVMREQGWRAGLLHRAASAASKAPTGFGMPGWPGAVASAMDRLAVLDRSGAPEALAGLSAVEAALLEAPDRLGADTLDWISRQALLG
;
A
#
# COMPACT_ATOMS: atom_id res chain seq x y z
N MET A 1 -37.51 -27.14 10.62
CA MET A 1 -37.22 -27.27 9.16
C MET A 1 -35.77 -26.85 8.96
N HIS A 2 -34.91 -27.66 8.33
CA HIS A 2 -33.55 -27.23 8.00
C HIS A 2 -33.59 -26.29 6.79
N ILE A 3 -32.99 -25.11 6.91
CA ILE A 3 -32.85 -24.13 5.82
C ILE A 3 -31.45 -24.33 5.22
N PRO A 4 -31.32 -24.75 3.96
CA PRO A 4 -30.01 -24.90 3.33
C PRO A 4 -29.31 -23.55 3.14
N SER A 5 -27.98 -23.52 3.26
CA SER A 5 -27.15 -22.31 3.14
C SER A 5 -27.45 -21.47 1.88
N TYR A 6 -27.63 -22.14 0.73
CA TYR A 6 -27.94 -21.47 -0.55
C TYR A 6 -29.29 -20.74 -0.57
N ALA A 7 -30.21 -21.03 0.36
CA ALA A 7 -31.52 -20.40 0.41
C ALA A 7 -31.55 -19.12 1.26
N HIS A 8 -30.53 -18.86 2.09
CA HIS A 8 -30.51 -17.72 3.02
C HIS A 8 -30.58 -16.37 2.29
N GLY A 9 -29.86 -16.21 1.18
CA GLY A 9 -29.90 -14.98 0.38
C GLY A 9 -31.30 -14.68 -0.17
N THR A 10 -31.94 -15.70 -0.76
CA THR A 10 -33.31 -15.61 -1.28
C THR A 10 -34.34 -15.32 -0.19
N ILE A 11 -34.17 -15.92 0.99
CA ILE A 11 -35.04 -15.67 2.14
C ILE A 11 -34.85 -14.24 2.66
N ARG A 12 -33.60 -13.79 2.83
CA ARG A 12 -33.29 -12.43 3.29
C ARG A 12 -33.85 -11.36 2.36
N ALA A 13 -33.74 -11.55 1.05
CA ALA A 13 -34.27 -10.64 0.05
C ALA A 13 -35.82 -10.58 0.03
N ALA A 14 -36.49 -11.61 0.56
CA ALA A 14 -37.94 -11.66 0.67
C ALA A 14 -38.48 -11.13 2.01
N MET A 15 -37.60 -10.79 2.96
CA MET A 15 -38.01 -10.24 4.25
C MET A 15 -38.46 -8.77 4.08
N PRO A 16 -39.43 -8.32 4.88
CA PRO A 16 -39.84 -6.92 4.90
C PRO A 16 -38.70 -6.05 5.41
N SER A 17 -38.56 -4.86 4.83
CA SER A 17 -37.56 -3.87 5.27
C SER A 17 -37.84 -3.33 6.68
N MET A 18 -39.11 -3.29 7.10
CA MET A 18 -39.53 -2.97 8.47
C MET A 18 -40.56 -3.99 8.99
N PRO A 19 -40.15 -4.94 9.85
CA PRO A 19 -41.06 -5.94 10.41
C PRO A 19 -41.97 -5.34 11.49
N THR A 20 -43.20 -5.83 11.59
CA THR A 20 -44.18 -5.38 12.59
C THR A 20 -43.87 -5.96 13.97
N SER A 21 -44.40 -5.35 15.04
CA SER A 21 -44.24 -5.85 16.41
C SER A 21 -44.74 -7.28 16.60
N ARG A 22 -45.76 -7.69 15.83
CA ARG A 22 -46.30 -9.05 15.83
C ARG A 22 -45.39 -10.05 15.12
N GLN A 23 -44.73 -9.64 14.04
CA GLN A 23 -43.75 -10.45 13.32
C GLN A 23 -42.45 -10.62 14.12
N VAL A 24 -42.00 -9.56 14.81
CA VAL A 24 -40.85 -9.61 15.74
C VAL A 24 -41.18 -10.48 16.96
N GLY A 25 -42.43 -10.41 17.44
CA GLY A 25 -42.93 -11.25 18.55
C GLY A 25 -43.19 -12.71 18.18
N GLY A 26 -42.95 -13.13 16.93
CA GLY A 26 -43.19 -14.50 16.48
C GLY A 26 -44.65 -14.92 16.50
N LEU A 27 -45.58 -13.96 16.37
CA LEU A 27 -47.03 -14.21 16.30
C LEU A 27 -47.51 -14.36 14.86
N ASP A 28 -46.90 -13.60 13.94
CA ASP A 28 -47.22 -13.63 12.51
C ASP A 28 -45.97 -13.97 11.68
N CYS A 29 -46.18 -14.62 10.54
CA CYS A 29 -45.13 -14.94 9.59
C CYS A 29 -44.58 -13.67 8.93
N CYS A 30 -43.27 -13.44 8.97
CA CYS A 30 -42.69 -12.22 8.36
C CYS A 30 -42.77 -12.18 6.83
N LEU A 31 -43.14 -13.29 6.16
CA LEU A 31 -43.16 -13.39 4.70
C LEU A 31 -44.55 -13.27 4.08
N CYS A 32 -45.60 -13.59 4.84
CA CYS A 32 -47.00 -13.53 4.36
C CYS A 32 -47.94 -12.80 5.32
N ASP A 33 -47.45 -12.36 6.48
CA ASP A 33 -48.22 -11.67 7.52
C ASP A 33 -49.39 -12.47 8.12
N GLU A 34 -49.45 -13.78 7.84
CA GLU A 34 -50.45 -14.66 8.43
C GLU A 34 -50.06 -15.07 9.85
N PRO A 35 -51.03 -15.13 10.79
CA PRO A 35 -50.78 -15.58 12.16
C PRO A 35 -50.38 -17.06 12.19
N PHE A 36 -49.47 -17.41 13.09
CA PHE A 36 -49.15 -18.81 13.35
C PHE A 36 -50.32 -19.47 14.10
N SER A 37 -50.98 -20.44 13.46
CA SER A 37 -51.98 -21.31 14.07
C SER A 37 -51.34 -22.58 14.64
N ASP A 38 -52.12 -23.41 15.36
CA ASP A 38 -51.66 -24.72 15.88
C ASP A 38 -51.07 -25.63 14.79
N ASP A 39 -51.44 -25.41 13.51
CA ASP A 39 -50.95 -26.15 12.35
C ASP A 39 -49.72 -25.51 11.66
N LEU A 40 -49.36 -24.26 11.99
CA LEU A 40 -48.29 -23.50 11.37
C LEU A 40 -47.17 -23.21 12.37
N ALA A 41 -46.21 -24.12 12.48
CA ALA A 41 -45.03 -23.91 13.32
C ALA A 41 -44.18 -22.70 12.87
N ALA A 42 -43.84 -21.83 13.82
CA ALA A 42 -42.92 -20.72 13.64
C ALA A 42 -41.48 -21.24 13.46
N ILE A 43 -40.88 -20.99 12.29
CA ILE A 43 -39.51 -21.43 11.98
C ILE A 43 -38.58 -20.21 12.06
N PRO A 44 -37.55 -20.22 12.93
CA PRO A 44 -36.63 -19.10 13.09
C PRO A 44 -35.78 -18.90 11.82
N LEU A 45 -35.59 -17.65 11.42
CA LEU A 45 -34.77 -17.25 10.27
C LEU A 45 -33.38 -16.74 10.66
N GLY A 46 -33.15 -16.49 11.95
CA GLY A 46 -31.89 -16.03 12.52
C GLY A 46 -30.89 -17.15 12.83
N PRO A 47 -29.63 -16.81 13.14
CA PRO A 47 -28.56 -17.76 13.45
C PRO A 47 -28.80 -18.54 14.77
N THR A 48 -29.68 -18.06 15.64
CA THR A 48 -30.05 -18.75 16.89
C THR A 48 -31.56 -18.95 16.98
N PRO A 49 -32.06 -20.06 17.54
CA PRO A 49 -33.49 -20.37 17.64
C PRO A 49 -34.32 -19.33 18.42
N THR A 50 -33.67 -18.52 19.25
CA THR A 50 -34.26 -17.55 20.16
C THR A 50 -34.13 -16.10 19.69
N SER A 51 -33.47 -15.83 18.55
CA SER A 51 -33.32 -14.47 18.03
C SER A 51 -33.85 -14.35 16.60
N GLY A 52 -34.71 -13.37 16.40
CA GLY A 52 -35.09 -12.87 15.07
C GLY A 52 -36.47 -13.27 14.56
N LEU A 53 -36.68 -12.95 13.29
CA LEU A 53 -37.93 -13.12 12.54
C LEU A 53 -38.26 -14.59 12.30
N PHE A 54 -39.54 -14.88 12.15
CA PHE A 54 -40.06 -16.22 11.91
C PHE A 54 -40.76 -16.32 10.55
N GLY A 55 -40.61 -17.47 9.90
CA GLY A 55 -41.33 -17.81 8.66
C GLY A 55 -42.22 -19.04 8.84
N CYS A 56 -43.34 -19.08 8.13
CA CYS A 56 -44.18 -20.28 8.07
C CYS A 56 -43.62 -21.31 7.08
N ARG A 57 -43.90 -22.59 7.32
CA ARG A 57 -43.42 -23.70 6.49
C ARG A 57 -43.79 -23.57 5.00
N PRO A 58 -45.01 -23.15 4.59
CA PRO A 58 -45.34 -22.95 3.18
C PRO A 58 -44.48 -21.88 2.49
N CYS A 59 -44.31 -20.72 3.14
CA CYS A 59 -43.50 -19.62 2.58
C CYS A 59 -42.03 -20.03 2.42
N LEU A 60 -41.45 -20.68 3.44
CA LEU A 60 -40.07 -21.15 3.37
C LEU A 60 -39.89 -22.26 2.33
N THR A 61 -40.85 -23.17 2.19
CA THR A 61 -40.80 -24.22 1.15
C THR A 61 -40.79 -23.61 -0.25
N ARG A 62 -41.61 -22.58 -0.50
CA ARG A 62 -41.64 -21.85 -1.77
C ARG A 62 -40.31 -21.15 -2.05
N LEU A 63 -39.75 -20.44 -1.06
CA LEU A 63 -38.50 -19.71 -1.22
C LEU A 63 -37.29 -20.63 -1.38
N VAL A 64 -37.21 -21.72 -0.62
CA VAL A 64 -36.19 -22.76 -0.77
C VAL A 64 -36.29 -23.43 -2.16
N THR A 65 -37.50 -23.70 -2.64
CA THR A 65 -37.71 -24.26 -3.98
C THR A 65 -37.26 -23.28 -5.08
N ARG A 66 -37.56 -21.99 -4.91
CA ARG A 66 -37.09 -20.93 -5.82
C ARG A 66 -35.57 -20.83 -5.80
N ALA A 67 -34.95 -20.77 -4.63
CA ALA A 67 -33.50 -20.72 -4.47
C ALA A 67 -32.82 -21.93 -5.11
N ARG A 68 -33.40 -23.13 -4.94
CA ARG A 68 -32.92 -24.35 -5.58
C ARG A 68 -32.99 -24.25 -7.11
N ARG A 69 -34.11 -23.80 -7.67
CA ARG A 69 -34.24 -23.62 -9.14
C ARG A 69 -33.24 -22.60 -9.69
N THR A 70 -33.05 -21.48 -9.00
CA THR A 70 -32.08 -20.45 -9.40
C THR A 70 -30.65 -20.99 -9.36
N ARG A 71 -30.28 -21.69 -8.28
CA ARG A 71 -28.98 -22.38 -8.18
C ARG A 71 -28.80 -23.37 -9.30
N ASP A 72 -29.76 -24.29 -9.48
CA ASP A 72 -29.67 -25.37 -10.47
C ASP A 72 -29.61 -24.80 -11.91
N ALA A 73 -30.22 -23.64 -12.17
CA ALA A 73 -30.11 -22.92 -13.44
C ALA A 73 -28.76 -22.22 -13.64
N ALA A 74 -28.09 -21.78 -12.56
CA ALA A 74 -26.78 -21.14 -12.61
C ALA A 74 -25.62 -22.16 -12.73
N LEU A 75 -25.81 -23.39 -12.22
CA LEU A 75 -24.78 -24.44 -12.21
C LEU A 75 -24.07 -24.67 -13.56
N PRO A 76 -24.75 -24.74 -14.73
CA PRO A 76 -24.06 -24.94 -15.99
C PRO A 76 -23.17 -23.76 -16.40
N GLN A 77 -23.61 -22.54 -16.11
CA GLN A 77 -22.86 -21.32 -16.42
C GLN A 77 -21.65 -21.18 -15.48
N ASP A 78 -21.84 -21.45 -14.18
CA ASP A 78 -20.76 -21.44 -13.18
C ASP A 78 -19.73 -22.53 -13.49
N ALA A 79 -20.16 -23.73 -13.87
CA ALA A 79 -19.26 -24.82 -14.27
C ALA A 79 -18.49 -24.49 -15.56
N ARG A 80 -19.11 -23.81 -16.52
CA ARG A 80 -18.39 -23.35 -17.73
C ARG A 80 -17.36 -22.29 -17.37
N ARG A 81 -17.76 -21.29 -16.58
CA ARG A 81 -16.87 -20.23 -16.10
C ARG A 81 -15.67 -20.80 -15.34
N ALA A 82 -15.90 -21.74 -14.43
CA ALA A 82 -14.84 -22.41 -13.68
C ALA A 82 -13.84 -23.15 -14.59
N ARG A 83 -14.32 -23.79 -15.67
CA ARG A 83 -13.44 -24.46 -16.66
C ARG A 83 -12.62 -23.46 -17.46
N GLU A 84 -13.23 -22.35 -17.88
CA GLU A 84 -12.54 -21.28 -18.62
C GLU A 84 -11.48 -20.59 -17.75
N GLU A 85 -11.82 -20.26 -16.50
CA GLU A 85 -10.89 -19.67 -15.52
C GLU A 85 -9.73 -20.63 -15.20
N SER A 86 -10.02 -21.92 -14.99
CA SER A 86 -8.99 -22.95 -14.78
C SER A 86 -8.09 -23.15 -16.00
N ALA A 87 -8.67 -23.20 -17.21
CA ALA A 87 -7.90 -23.35 -18.45
C ALA A 87 -6.98 -22.16 -18.74
N ALA A 88 -7.37 -20.95 -18.33
CA ALA A 88 -6.52 -19.76 -18.44
C ALA A 88 -5.39 -19.75 -17.39
N TRP A 89 -5.63 -20.26 -16.19
CA TRP A 89 -4.68 -20.25 -15.08
C TRP A 89 -3.62 -21.36 -15.17
N LEU A 90 -3.99 -22.57 -15.62
CA LEU A 90 -3.07 -23.72 -15.69
C LEU A 90 -1.75 -23.44 -16.44
N PRO A 91 -1.75 -22.79 -17.62
CA PRO A 91 -0.50 -22.46 -18.31
C PRO A 91 0.37 -21.45 -17.53
N ALA A 92 -0.22 -20.50 -16.82
CA ALA A 92 0.52 -19.54 -16.00
C ALA A 92 1.20 -20.25 -14.82
N ARG A 93 0.46 -21.14 -14.15
CA ARG A 93 0.97 -22.01 -13.09
C ARG A 93 2.13 -22.89 -13.56
N GLU A 94 1.99 -23.59 -14.68
CA GLU A 94 3.05 -24.46 -15.23
C GLU A 94 4.31 -23.68 -15.60
N ARG A 95 4.17 -22.48 -16.16
CA ARG A 95 5.30 -21.59 -16.45
C ARG A 95 6.03 -21.16 -15.17
N HIS A 96 5.28 -20.78 -14.14
CA HIS A 96 5.84 -20.38 -12.86
C HIS A 96 6.62 -21.54 -12.20
N LEU A 97 6.02 -22.74 -12.14
CA LEU A 97 6.70 -23.94 -11.63
C LEU A 97 7.99 -24.25 -12.39
N THR A 98 7.95 -24.15 -13.73
CA THR A 98 9.14 -24.35 -14.58
C THR A 98 10.24 -23.33 -14.28
N ARG A 99 9.88 -22.07 -13.98
CA ARG A 99 10.84 -21.03 -13.62
C ARG A 99 11.49 -21.32 -12.26
N LEU A 100 10.70 -21.67 -11.25
CA LEU A 100 11.22 -22.08 -9.94
C LEU A 100 12.21 -23.23 -10.09
N ASP A 101 11.85 -24.25 -10.88
CA ASP A 101 12.71 -25.40 -11.11
C ASP A 101 14.04 -25.03 -11.79
N ARG A 102 14.02 -24.11 -12.76
CA ARG A 102 15.24 -23.66 -13.45
C ARG A 102 16.19 -22.88 -12.54
N VAL A 103 15.66 -21.96 -11.72
CA VAL A 103 16.48 -21.24 -10.73
C VAL A 103 17.03 -22.21 -9.68
N ARG A 104 16.22 -23.19 -9.26
CA ARG A 104 16.65 -24.25 -8.34
C ARG A 104 17.80 -25.06 -8.93
N GLN A 105 17.70 -25.48 -10.19
CA GLN A 105 18.77 -26.20 -10.88
C GLN A 105 20.06 -25.35 -11.00
N ALA A 106 19.93 -24.04 -11.24
CA ALA A 106 21.07 -23.12 -11.24
C ALA A 106 21.72 -23.03 -9.85
N ALA A 107 20.93 -22.91 -8.79
CA ALA A 107 21.43 -22.92 -7.41
C ALA A 107 22.19 -24.21 -7.08
N GLU A 108 21.64 -25.36 -7.46
CA GLU A 108 22.31 -26.65 -7.30
C GLU A 108 23.61 -26.75 -8.11
N ALA A 109 23.67 -26.16 -9.30
CA ALA A 109 24.89 -26.12 -10.11
C ALA A 109 25.97 -25.25 -9.48
N VAL A 110 25.63 -24.05 -9.00
CA VAL A 110 26.55 -23.16 -8.27
C VAL A 110 27.07 -23.85 -7.00
N ALA A 111 26.19 -24.52 -6.26
CA ALA A 111 26.58 -25.29 -5.08
C ALA A 111 27.56 -26.41 -5.40
N ARG A 112 27.40 -27.11 -6.54
CA ARG A 112 28.35 -28.15 -7.00
C ARG A 112 29.70 -27.55 -7.38
N LEU A 113 29.72 -26.49 -8.20
CA LEU A 113 30.94 -25.81 -8.61
C LEU A 113 31.76 -25.32 -7.41
N ALA A 114 31.09 -24.78 -6.39
CA ALA A 114 31.75 -24.34 -5.16
C ALA A 114 32.42 -25.48 -4.39
N ARG A 115 31.83 -26.69 -4.39
CA ARG A 115 32.36 -27.87 -3.67
C ARG A 115 33.46 -28.59 -4.44
N ASP A 116 33.32 -28.71 -5.76
CA ASP A 116 34.22 -29.53 -6.57
C ASP A 116 35.63 -28.93 -6.69
N GLY A 117 35.78 -27.62 -6.42
CA GLY A 117 37.07 -26.94 -6.29
C GLY A 117 37.84 -26.76 -7.60
N GLY A 118 37.32 -27.27 -8.72
CA GLY A 118 37.88 -27.09 -10.07
C GLY A 118 37.67 -25.70 -10.65
N THR A 119 36.80 -24.89 -10.04
CA THR A 119 36.58 -23.48 -10.40
C THR A 119 37.21 -22.57 -9.34
N GLU A 120 37.80 -21.48 -9.79
CA GLU A 120 38.38 -20.45 -8.92
C GLU A 120 37.30 -19.83 -8.02
N ALA A 121 37.70 -19.40 -6.82
CA ALA A 121 36.76 -18.94 -5.80
C ALA A 121 36.05 -17.63 -6.18
N LEU A 122 36.74 -16.72 -6.87
CA LEU A 122 36.19 -15.45 -7.30
C LEU A 122 35.09 -15.60 -8.38
N PRO A 123 35.27 -16.38 -9.46
CA PRO A 123 34.19 -16.71 -10.40
C PRO A 123 32.97 -17.37 -9.73
N VAL A 124 33.19 -18.27 -8.77
CA VAL A 124 32.11 -18.91 -8.02
C VAL A 124 31.32 -17.90 -7.18
N ALA A 125 31.98 -16.88 -6.63
CA ALA A 125 31.31 -15.78 -5.93
C ALA A 125 30.45 -14.94 -6.88
N TRP A 126 30.95 -14.64 -8.08
CA TRP A 126 30.17 -13.95 -9.11
C TRP A 126 28.94 -14.72 -9.54
N LEU A 127 29.06 -16.05 -9.70
CA LEU A 127 27.93 -16.91 -10.01
C LEU A 127 26.87 -16.88 -8.90
N LEU A 128 27.26 -16.76 -7.62
CA LEU A 128 26.31 -16.57 -6.53
C LEU A 128 25.58 -15.23 -6.65
N VAL A 129 26.28 -14.14 -6.95
CA VAL A 129 25.65 -12.81 -7.14
C VAL A 129 24.61 -12.86 -8.26
N SER A 130 24.95 -13.44 -9.40
CA SER A 130 24.02 -13.60 -10.53
C SER A 130 22.83 -14.51 -10.17
N LEU A 131 23.05 -15.54 -9.35
CA LEU A 131 21.99 -16.41 -8.85
C LEU A 131 21.04 -15.70 -7.88
N GLU A 132 21.54 -14.87 -6.97
CA GLU A 132 20.72 -14.07 -6.05
C GLU A 132 19.81 -13.10 -6.81
N SER A 133 20.34 -12.51 -7.89
CA SER A 133 19.53 -11.73 -8.83
C SER A 133 18.42 -12.61 -9.43
N ALA A 134 18.77 -13.75 -10.05
CA ALA A 134 17.77 -14.64 -10.65
C ALA A 134 16.69 -15.12 -9.66
N TYR A 135 17.04 -15.35 -8.40
CA TYR A 135 16.10 -15.69 -7.33
C TYR A 135 15.17 -14.52 -6.98
N THR A 136 15.71 -13.31 -6.84
CA THR A 136 14.94 -12.09 -6.53
C THR A 136 13.97 -11.72 -7.65
N TRP A 137 14.33 -12.02 -8.90
CA TRP A 137 13.50 -11.75 -10.09
C TRP A 137 12.44 -12.84 -10.38
N VAL A 138 12.28 -13.84 -9.52
CA VAL A 138 11.15 -14.78 -9.62
C VAL A 138 9.85 -14.03 -9.27
N PRO A 139 8.87 -13.96 -10.18
CA PRO A 139 7.62 -13.25 -9.94
C PRO A 139 6.78 -13.98 -8.88
N GLU A 140 5.87 -13.27 -8.24
CA GLU A 140 4.93 -13.88 -7.29
C GLU A 140 4.12 -15.03 -7.92
N ALA A 141 3.71 -15.97 -7.09
CA ALA A 141 2.92 -17.12 -7.54
C ALA A 141 1.58 -16.65 -8.14
N PRO A 142 1.16 -17.20 -9.30
CA PRO A 142 -0.07 -16.77 -9.95
C PRO A 142 -1.29 -17.10 -9.08
N GLU A 143 -2.10 -16.08 -8.73
CA GLU A 143 -3.28 -16.26 -7.89
C GLU A 143 -4.29 -17.25 -8.52
N PRO A 144 -4.72 -18.30 -7.78
CA PRO A 144 -5.74 -19.21 -8.27
C PRO A 144 -7.11 -18.51 -8.35
N PRO A 145 -7.89 -18.71 -9.42
CA PRO A 145 -9.25 -18.19 -9.48
C PRO A 145 -10.11 -18.79 -8.37
N ALA A 146 -11.18 -18.11 -7.98
CA ALA A 146 -12.07 -18.55 -6.90
C ALA A 146 -12.71 -19.94 -7.15
N SER A 147 -12.71 -20.42 -8.39
CA SER A 147 -13.18 -21.75 -8.78
C SER A 147 -12.16 -22.87 -8.60
N VAL A 148 -10.89 -22.54 -8.33
CA VAL A 148 -9.79 -23.47 -8.10
C VAL A 148 -9.42 -23.40 -6.63
N ASP A 149 -9.07 -24.56 -6.06
CA ASP A 149 -8.66 -24.64 -4.67
C ASP A 149 -7.45 -23.72 -4.42
N ARG A 150 -7.52 -22.92 -3.36
CA ARG A 150 -6.47 -21.93 -3.04
C ARG A 150 -5.18 -22.59 -2.57
N GLU A 151 -5.28 -23.85 -2.15
CA GLU A 151 -4.19 -24.60 -1.56
C GLU A 151 -3.46 -25.47 -2.57
N ASP A 152 -2.79 -24.85 -3.55
CA ASP A 152 -1.91 -25.60 -4.44
C ASP A 152 -0.63 -26.01 -3.70
N SER A 153 -0.57 -27.27 -3.26
CA SER A 153 0.59 -27.81 -2.54
C SER A 153 1.85 -27.83 -3.41
N GLN A 154 1.73 -27.97 -4.73
CA GLN A 154 2.88 -28.09 -5.61
C GLN A 154 3.63 -26.76 -5.78
N LEU A 155 2.92 -25.63 -5.88
CA LEU A 155 3.54 -24.30 -5.92
C LEU A 155 4.33 -24.02 -4.63
N ARG A 156 3.74 -24.37 -3.48
CA ARG A 156 4.40 -24.23 -2.17
C ARG A 156 5.62 -25.12 -2.05
N ASP A 157 5.51 -26.39 -2.46
CA ASP A 157 6.59 -27.37 -2.37
C ASP A 157 7.79 -26.97 -3.26
N GLU A 158 7.56 -26.49 -4.48
CA GLU A 158 8.65 -26.07 -5.37
C GLU A 158 9.32 -24.76 -4.93
N ALA A 159 8.55 -23.79 -4.41
CA ALA A 159 9.13 -22.59 -3.81
C ALA A 159 10.04 -22.96 -2.62
N PHE A 160 9.57 -23.85 -1.73
CA PHE A 160 10.36 -24.32 -0.61
C PHE A 160 11.64 -25.06 -1.04
N ARG A 161 11.58 -25.87 -2.11
CA ARG A 161 12.76 -26.55 -2.67
C ARG A 161 13.78 -25.57 -3.24
N LEU A 162 13.32 -24.52 -3.91
CA LEU A 162 14.18 -23.44 -4.39
C LEU A 162 14.90 -22.75 -3.22
N ASP A 163 14.18 -22.40 -2.16
CA ASP A 163 14.76 -21.76 -0.97
C ASP A 163 15.86 -22.64 -0.35
N LEU A 164 15.61 -23.94 -0.23
CA LEU A 164 16.60 -24.89 0.28
C LEU A 164 17.84 -24.98 -0.63
N ALA A 165 17.65 -24.96 -1.95
CA ALA A 165 18.76 -24.96 -2.91
C ALA A 165 19.59 -23.67 -2.83
N MET A 166 18.94 -22.51 -2.64
CA MET A 166 19.62 -21.22 -2.43
C MET A 166 20.46 -21.22 -1.16
N ILE A 167 19.91 -21.71 -0.04
CA ILE A 167 20.67 -21.85 1.22
C ILE A 167 21.91 -22.73 1.00
N THR A 168 21.73 -23.85 0.30
CA THR A 168 22.80 -24.80 0.00
C THR A 168 23.90 -24.18 -0.89
N ALA A 169 23.52 -23.35 -1.86
CA ALA A 169 24.45 -22.62 -2.72
C ALA A 169 25.24 -21.58 -1.93
N ARG A 170 24.56 -20.75 -1.13
CA ARG A 170 25.18 -19.74 -0.27
C ARG A 170 26.20 -20.37 0.68
N GLU A 171 25.83 -21.47 1.34
CA GLU A 171 26.72 -22.18 2.27
C GLU A 171 27.97 -22.70 1.57
N ALA A 172 27.82 -23.38 0.43
CA ALA A 172 28.94 -23.96 -0.30
C ALA A 172 29.92 -22.89 -0.81
N VAL A 173 29.40 -21.78 -1.34
CA VAL A 173 30.20 -20.65 -1.82
C VAL A 173 30.91 -19.95 -0.65
N ALA A 174 30.21 -19.71 0.46
CA ALA A 174 30.80 -19.11 1.65
C ALA A 174 31.94 -19.97 2.21
N GLN A 175 31.76 -21.30 2.28
CA GLN A 175 32.80 -22.21 2.72
C GLN A 175 34.02 -22.20 1.79
N ARG A 176 33.78 -22.13 0.47
CA ARG A 176 34.84 -22.05 -0.54
C ARG A 176 35.63 -20.74 -0.43
N LEU A 177 34.95 -19.61 -0.25
CA LEU A 177 35.58 -18.31 -0.07
C LEU A 177 36.35 -18.22 1.25
N ALA A 178 35.80 -18.74 2.34
CA ALA A 178 36.51 -18.81 3.61
C ALA A 178 37.80 -19.64 3.50
N TYR A 179 37.73 -20.81 2.82
CA TYR A 179 38.92 -21.62 2.57
C TYR A 179 39.94 -20.91 1.69
N HIS A 180 39.49 -20.16 0.67
CA HIS A 180 40.38 -19.37 -0.19
C HIS A 180 41.06 -18.23 0.59
N LEU A 181 40.30 -17.45 1.35
CA LEU A 181 40.83 -16.35 2.17
C LEU A 181 41.82 -16.84 3.23
N ILE A 182 41.53 -17.96 3.90
CA ILE A 182 42.44 -18.53 4.91
C ILE A 182 43.75 -19.01 4.27
N ASN A 183 43.71 -19.56 3.05
CA ASN A 183 44.91 -20.05 2.38
C ASN A 183 45.70 -18.96 1.65
N GLU A 184 45.04 -17.94 1.10
CA GLU A 184 45.74 -16.77 0.52
C GLU A 184 46.31 -15.85 1.59
N ALA A 185 45.71 -15.83 2.78
CA ALA A 185 46.25 -15.10 3.93
C ALA A 185 47.37 -15.87 4.68
N GLN A 186 47.72 -17.09 4.27
CA GLN A 186 48.88 -17.79 4.83
C GLN A 186 50.15 -17.42 4.05
N PRO A 187 51.14 -16.74 4.66
CA PRO A 187 52.41 -16.47 4.01
C PRO A 187 53.19 -17.76 3.76
N GLU A 188 53.97 -17.80 2.66
CA GLU A 188 54.77 -18.97 2.24
C GLU A 188 55.81 -19.41 3.29
N GLU A 189 56.20 -18.51 4.19
CA GLU A 189 56.98 -18.80 5.40
C GLU A 189 56.26 -18.17 6.61
N PRO A 190 55.90 -18.95 7.66
CA PRO A 190 55.15 -18.45 8.80
C PRO A 190 56.08 -17.71 9.76
N ASP A 191 56.61 -16.56 9.34
CA ASP A 191 57.21 -15.61 10.25
C ASP A 191 56.08 -14.85 10.96
N MET A 192 56.05 -15.01 12.29
CA MET A 192 55.09 -14.38 13.19
C MET A 192 55.22 -12.85 13.08
N CYS A 193 54.44 -12.22 12.22
CA CYS A 193 54.48 -10.78 11.99
C CYS A 193 53.32 -10.06 12.70
N GLU A 194 53.64 -8.95 13.36
CA GLU A 194 52.75 -8.10 14.18
C GLU A 194 51.77 -7.22 13.37
N GLU A 195 51.58 -7.48 12.07
CA GLU A 195 50.87 -6.58 11.14
C GLU A 195 49.40 -6.94 10.86
N PHE A 196 48.74 -7.73 11.72
CA PHE A 196 47.28 -7.96 11.64
C PHE A 196 46.45 -6.85 12.30
N GLU A 197 46.82 -5.59 12.13
CA GLU A 197 45.99 -4.46 12.54
C GLU A 197 45.48 -3.71 11.30
N CYS A 198 44.18 -3.86 11.03
CA CYS A 198 43.48 -2.94 10.13
C CYS A 198 43.74 -1.51 10.61
N PRO A 199 44.10 -0.56 9.72
CA PRO A 199 44.21 0.83 10.12
C PRO A 199 42.88 1.30 10.72
N GLU A 200 42.95 2.08 11.80
CA GLU A 200 41.77 2.64 12.48
C GLU A 200 40.88 3.38 11.45
N GLY A 201 39.76 2.76 11.07
CA GLY A 201 38.79 3.31 10.10
C GLY A 201 38.43 2.41 8.91
N CYS A 202 39.07 1.25 8.71
CA CYS A 202 38.65 0.31 7.67
C CYS A 202 37.38 -0.44 8.10
N SER A 203 36.25 -0.19 7.42
CA SER A 203 34.96 -0.83 7.72
C SER A 203 34.76 -2.20 7.05
N GLY A 204 35.71 -2.66 6.22
CA GLY A 204 35.64 -3.95 5.53
C GLY A 204 34.49 -4.11 4.53
N ARG A 205 33.77 -3.04 4.18
CA ARG A 205 32.66 -3.06 3.21
C ARG A 205 33.15 -2.70 1.81
N HIS A 206 33.20 -3.70 0.93
CA HIS A 206 33.22 -3.50 -0.52
C HIS A 206 31.79 -3.71 -1.02
N ASP A 207 31.07 -2.63 -1.30
CA ASP A 207 29.68 -2.70 -1.76
C ASP A 207 29.59 -3.27 -3.18
N SER A 208 28.82 -4.35 -3.34
CA SER A 208 28.48 -5.00 -4.61
C SER A 208 27.27 -4.38 -5.30
N SER A 209 26.85 -3.17 -4.88
CA SER A 209 25.64 -2.47 -5.33
C SER A 209 25.65 -1.96 -6.78
N HIS A 210 26.74 -2.18 -7.51
CA HIS A 210 26.91 -1.71 -8.90
C HIS A 210 26.90 -2.84 -9.93
N ILE A 211 26.69 -4.08 -9.49
CA ILE A 211 26.72 -5.24 -10.39
C ILE A 211 25.28 -5.69 -10.67
N ASP A 212 24.68 -5.08 -11.68
CA ASP A 212 23.42 -5.51 -12.27
C ASP A 212 23.71 -6.35 -13.52
N CYS A 213 24.10 -7.61 -13.31
CA CYS A 213 24.06 -8.60 -14.38
C CYS A 213 22.60 -9.03 -14.51
N GLY A 214 21.88 -8.51 -15.51
CA GLY A 214 20.46 -8.84 -15.72
C GLY A 214 20.15 -10.35 -15.70
N PRO A 215 18.87 -10.75 -15.72
CA PRO A 215 18.39 -12.10 -15.37
C PRO A 215 18.96 -13.24 -16.24
N ASP A 216 19.62 -12.88 -17.35
CA ASP A 216 20.18 -13.79 -18.33
C ASP A 216 21.67 -14.07 -18.14
N ALA A 217 22.39 -13.22 -17.41
CA ALA A 217 23.86 -13.26 -17.30
C ALA A 217 24.36 -14.57 -16.68
N VAL A 218 23.64 -15.10 -15.68
CA VAL A 218 23.99 -16.40 -15.06
C VAL A 218 23.97 -17.55 -16.07
N PHE A 219 23.05 -17.53 -17.05
CA PHE A 219 22.95 -18.59 -18.05
C PHE A 219 24.07 -18.49 -19.09
N GLU A 220 24.51 -17.26 -19.39
CA GLU A 220 25.62 -16.98 -20.30
C GLU A 220 26.95 -17.39 -19.64
N ASP A 221 27.16 -17.03 -18.37
CA ASP A 221 28.36 -17.41 -17.60
C ASP A 221 28.46 -18.93 -17.38
N LEU A 222 27.34 -19.61 -17.11
CA LEU A 222 27.30 -21.07 -16.97
C LEU A 222 27.63 -21.78 -18.29
N LEU A 223 27.19 -21.21 -19.42
CA LEU A 223 27.49 -21.73 -20.75
C LEU A 223 29.00 -21.66 -21.04
N GLU A 224 29.68 -20.58 -20.64
CA GLU A 224 31.14 -20.42 -20.77
C GLU A 224 31.90 -21.49 -19.96
N HIS A 225 31.31 -22.00 -18.89
CA HIS A 225 31.85 -23.07 -18.06
C HIS A 225 31.39 -24.47 -18.48
N GLY A 226 30.77 -24.60 -19.67
CA GLY A 226 30.35 -25.88 -20.25
C GLY A 226 29.08 -26.48 -19.62
N ILE A 227 28.32 -25.69 -18.86
CA ILE A 227 27.07 -26.12 -18.22
C ILE A 227 25.89 -25.53 -18.99
N THR A 228 25.16 -26.38 -19.70
CA THR A 228 24.00 -25.95 -20.48
C THR A 228 22.72 -25.96 -19.63
N VAL A 229 22.12 -24.79 -19.42
CA VAL A 229 20.80 -24.62 -18.80
C VAL A 229 19.90 -23.83 -19.76
N GLU A 230 18.68 -24.31 -20.00
CA GLU A 230 17.76 -23.65 -20.96
C GLU A 230 17.27 -22.29 -20.47
N LYS A 231 17.54 -21.25 -21.27
CA LYS A 231 17.08 -19.87 -21.04
C LYS A 231 15.54 -19.77 -21.00
N PRO A 232 14.93 -19.01 -20.07
CA PRO A 232 13.49 -18.76 -20.06
C PRO A 232 13.02 -18.04 -21.33
N GLN A 233 11.86 -18.42 -21.89
CA GLN A 233 11.24 -17.62 -22.95
C GLN A 233 10.62 -16.36 -22.34
N PRO A 234 10.79 -15.18 -22.99
CA PRO A 234 10.09 -13.96 -22.57
C PRO A 234 8.57 -14.12 -22.78
N GLU A 235 7.78 -13.61 -21.84
CA GLU A 235 6.32 -13.75 -21.87
C GLU A 235 5.69 -13.03 -23.08
N PRO A 236 4.67 -13.63 -23.73
CA PRO A 236 3.74 -12.86 -24.55
C PRO A 236 2.85 -12.00 -23.65
N LEU A 237 2.87 -10.69 -23.88
CA LEU A 237 2.13 -9.70 -23.10
C LEU A 237 0.62 -9.96 -23.14
N SER A 238 -0.04 -9.93 -21.99
CA SER A 238 -1.49 -10.14 -21.90
C SER A 238 -2.25 -9.02 -22.66
N PRO A 239 -3.45 -9.28 -23.24
CA PRO A 239 -4.26 -8.25 -23.91
C PRO A 239 -4.63 -7.06 -23.00
N ARG A 240 -4.66 -7.32 -21.69
CA ARG A 240 -4.89 -6.32 -20.64
C ARG A 240 -3.64 -5.46 -20.43
N LEU A 241 -2.44 -6.06 -20.53
CA LEU A 241 -1.16 -5.33 -20.61
C LEU A 241 -1.02 -4.56 -21.92
N ALA A 242 -1.42 -5.11 -23.07
CA ALA A 242 -1.32 -4.42 -24.37
C ALA A 242 -2.21 -3.17 -24.46
N SER A 243 -3.29 -3.13 -23.67
CA SER A 243 -4.17 -1.96 -23.55
C SER A 243 -3.60 -0.90 -22.59
N LEU A 244 -2.89 -1.33 -21.53
CA LEU A 244 -2.14 -0.44 -20.63
C LEU A 244 -0.86 0.10 -21.28
N LEU A 245 -0.19 -0.71 -22.11
CA LEU A 245 1.03 -0.37 -22.84
C LEU A 245 0.82 0.61 -23.98
N LYS A 246 -0.39 0.64 -24.59
CA LYS A 246 -0.75 1.69 -25.55
C LYS A 246 -0.89 3.08 -24.91
N GLU A 247 -1.04 3.16 -23.60
CA GLU A 247 -0.99 4.43 -22.85
C GLU A 247 0.41 4.69 -22.24
N THR A 248 1.30 3.70 -22.20
CA THR A 248 2.64 3.79 -21.56
C THR A 248 3.83 3.65 -22.51
N GLU A 249 3.64 3.67 -23.83
CA GLU A 249 4.74 3.84 -24.81
C GLU A 249 5.46 5.21 -24.73
N ALA A 250 5.19 6.01 -23.69
CA ALA A 250 5.87 7.26 -23.37
C ALA A 250 6.57 7.29 -21.99
N GLU A 251 6.86 6.16 -21.34
CA GLU A 251 7.85 6.14 -20.24
C GLU A 251 9.18 5.56 -20.73
N GLU A 252 9.99 6.46 -21.29
CA GLU A 252 11.45 6.33 -21.29
C GLU A 252 11.94 5.94 -19.90
N LYS A 253 13.01 5.12 -19.88
CA LYS A 253 13.95 4.94 -18.76
C LYS A 253 13.86 6.11 -17.78
N ARG A 254 13.22 5.92 -16.61
CA ARG A 254 13.32 6.93 -15.56
C ARG A 254 14.81 7.08 -15.25
N PRO A 255 15.40 8.27 -15.45
CA PRO A 255 16.74 8.51 -14.98
C PRO A 255 16.77 8.28 -13.45
N PRO A 256 17.94 8.00 -12.85
CA PRO A 256 18.07 8.11 -11.40
C PRO A 256 17.44 9.44 -10.98
N LEU A 257 16.58 9.41 -9.96
CA LEU A 257 15.92 10.59 -9.43
C LEU A 257 17.01 11.68 -9.28
N PRO A 258 16.84 12.86 -9.90
CA PRO A 258 17.87 13.89 -9.89
C PRO A 258 18.22 14.20 -8.44
N ALA A 259 19.50 14.29 -8.11
CA ALA A 259 19.98 14.50 -6.74
C ALA A 259 19.35 15.77 -6.16
N VAL A 260 18.27 15.58 -5.40
CA VAL A 260 17.42 16.68 -4.89
C VAL A 260 18.24 17.57 -3.95
N GLU A 261 19.24 16.99 -3.29
CA GLU A 261 20.13 17.69 -2.36
C GLU A 261 20.95 18.82 -3.00
N GLU A 262 21.25 18.76 -4.31
CA GLU A 262 22.07 19.80 -4.96
C GLU A 262 21.27 21.08 -5.28
N GLN A 263 19.97 20.97 -5.57
CA GLN A 263 19.17 22.09 -6.09
C GLN A 263 18.07 22.56 -5.14
N ALA A 264 17.52 21.67 -4.30
CA ALA A 264 16.41 22.00 -3.41
C ALA A 264 16.74 23.10 -2.38
N PRO A 265 17.92 23.14 -1.73
CA PRO A 265 18.21 24.17 -0.73
C PRO A 265 18.09 25.60 -1.23
N ALA A 266 18.57 25.88 -2.44
CA ALA A 266 18.52 27.21 -3.04
C ALA A 266 17.08 27.65 -3.38
N VAL A 267 16.21 26.71 -3.76
CA VAL A 267 14.79 26.97 -4.02
C VAL A 267 14.05 27.19 -2.71
N LEU A 268 14.24 26.32 -1.74
CA LEU A 268 13.60 26.34 -0.42
C LEU A 268 13.91 27.61 0.38
N ALA A 269 15.15 28.10 0.30
CA ALA A 269 15.55 29.35 0.94
C ALA A 269 14.73 30.56 0.46
N ARG A 270 14.24 30.57 -0.79
CA ARG A 270 13.36 31.65 -1.31
C ARG A 270 12.00 31.70 -0.62
N TYR A 271 11.57 30.58 -0.06
CA TYR A 271 10.33 30.44 0.69
C TYR A 271 10.55 30.51 2.21
N GLY A 272 11.75 30.90 2.65
CA GLY A 272 12.10 31.03 4.06
C GLY A 272 12.30 29.70 4.77
N ILE A 273 12.50 28.60 4.03
CA ILE A 273 12.79 27.29 4.60
C ILE A 273 14.30 27.14 4.71
N ASP A 274 14.79 27.20 5.96
CA ASP A 274 16.17 26.85 6.26
C ASP A 274 16.30 25.32 6.25
N THR A 275 17.03 24.79 5.26
CA THR A 275 17.22 23.34 5.13
C THR A 275 18.17 22.76 6.18
N ASP A 276 18.94 23.59 6.87
CA ASP A 276 19.85 23.15 7.94
C ASP A 276 19.12 23.05 9.29
N ASP A 277 18.03 23.81 9.45
CA ASP A 277 17.08 23.59 10.54
C ASP A 277 16.19 22.37 10.24
N THR A 278 16.50 21.27 10.93
CA THR A 278 15.78 20.01 10.76
C THR A 278 14.29 20.13 11.12
N ASP A 279 13.92 20.94 12.10
CA ASP A 279 12.53 21.06 12.54
C ASP A 279 11.69 21.84 11.52
N VAL A 280 12.27 22.91 10.97
CA VAL A 280 11.67 23.69 9.87
C VAL A 280 11.53 22.83 8.61
N LEU A 281 12.59 22.07 8.25
CA LEU A 281 12.56 21.20 7.08
C LEU A 281 11.52 20.08 7.23
N VAL A 282 11.44 19.42 8.39
CA VAL A 282 10.43 18.39 8.67
C VAL A 282 9.02 18.98 8.64
N SER A 283 8.84 20.19 9.17
CA SER A 283 7.54 20.87 9.15
C SER A 283 7.11 21.18 7.71
N ALA A 284 8.00 21.74 6.88
CA ALA A 284 7.70 21.99 5.47
C ALA A 284 7.45 20.69 4.69
N ALA A 285 8.21 19.65 4.96
CA ALA A 285 8.01 18.34 4.34
C ALA A 285 6.67 17.69 4.74
N ALA A 286 6.23 17.85 5.99
CA ALA A 286 4.92 17.38 6.43
C ALA A 286 3.78 18.11 5.70
N ALA A 287 3.90 19.43 5.54
CA ALA A 287 2.94 20.21 4.76
C ALA A 287 2.91 19.75 3.28
N GLY A 288 4.08 19.44 2.70
CA GLY A 288 4.19 18.93 1.35
C GLY A 288 3.62 17.52 1.15
N LEU A 289 3.84 16.63 2.11
CA LEU A 289 3.26 15.29 2.08
C LEU A 289 1.74 15.34 2.10
N VAL A 290 1.15 16.22 2.92
CA VAL A 290 -0.31 16.43 2.93
C VAL A 290 -0.78 17.08 1.63
N ALA A 291 -0.05 18.07 1.12
CA ALA A 291 -0.41 18.74 -0.13
C ALA A 291 -0.47 17.74 -1.29
N ASP A 292 0.54 16.88 -1.44
CA ASP A 292 0.64 15.94 -2.55
C ASP A 292 -0.24 14.70 -2.37
N ALA A 293 -0.18 14.07 -1.20
CA ALA A 293 -0.87 12.80 -0.98
C ALA A 293 -2.36 12.96 -0.75
N TRP A 294 -2.81 14.14 -0.29
CA TRP A 294 -4.18 14.30 0.20
C TRP A 294 -4.93 15.48 -0.44
N CYS A 295 -4.32 16.67 -0.54
CA CYS A 295 -4.98 17.83 -1.14
C CYS A 295 -5.03 17.74 -2.67
N GLU A 296 -3.92 17.33 -3.31
CA GLU A 296 -3.88 17.04 -4.74
C GLU A 296 -4.36 15.61 -4.99
N GLY A 297 -5.23 15.43 -5.97
CA GLY A 297 -5.81 14.13 -6.32
C GLY A 297 -7.33 14.17 -6.49
N PRO A 298 -8.02 13.02 -6.42
CA PRO A 298 -9.46 12.92 -6.69
C PRO A 298 -10.35 13.51 -5.56
N LEU A 299 -9.77 14.25 -4.62
CA LEU A 299 -10.52 14.96 -3.57
C LEU A 299 -11.51 15.97 -4.15
N ASP A 300 -11.15 16.66 -5.24
CA ASP A 300 -12.05 17.58 -5.94
C ASP A 300 -13.30 16.86 -6.49
N VAL A 301 -13.14 15.62 -6.94
CA VAL A 301 -14.24 14.78 -7.43
C VAL A 301 -15.14 14.36 -6.27
N ILE A 302 -14.54 13.99 -5.13
CA ILE A 302 -15.27 13.68 -3.89
C ILE A 302 -16.05 14.90 -3.39
N ARG A 303 -15.46 16.10 -3.47
CA ARG A 303 -16.11 17.37 -3.08
C ARG A 303 -17.33 17.68 -3.97
N ALA A 304 -17.24 17.42 -5.27
CA ALA A 304 -18.31 17.72 -6.21
C ALA A 304 -19.61 16.91 -5.97
N ASP A 305 -19.54 15.73 -5.35
CA ASP A 305 -20.69 14.85 -5.11
C ASP A 305 -21.31 15.01 -3.71
N GLY A 306 -21.52 16.26 -3.29
CA GLY A 306 -22.05 16.57 -1.94
C GLY A 306 -21.07 16.21 -0.81
N GLY A 307 -19.77 16.25 -1.12
CA GLY A 307 -18.68 15.90 -0.23
C GLY A 307 -18.38 16.95 0.85
N PRO A 308 -17.16 16.93 1.40
CA PRO A 308 -16.80 17.74 2.56
C PRO A 308 -16.76 19.23 2.20
N SER A 309 -17.07 20.08 3.18
CA SER A 309 -16.91 21.52 3.09
C SER A 309 -15.44 21.96 3.13
N GLU A 310 -15.15 23.20 2.73
CA GLU A 310 -13.79 23.76 2.78
C GLU A 310 -13.22 23.77 4.21
N GLY A 311 -14.08 24.02 5.21
CA GLY A 311 -13.67 23.96 6.61
C GLY A 311 -13.33 22.57 7.09
N GLU A 312 -14.04 21.54 6.62
CA GLU A 312 -13.72 20.14 6.92
C GLU A 312 -12.41 19.72 6.26
N ILE A 313 -12.19 20.14 5.01
CA ILE A 313 -10.93 19.90 4.30
C ILE A 313 -9.76 20.55 5.03
N PHE A 314 -9.93 21.80 5.47
CA PHE A 314 -8.92 22.54 6.22
C PHE A 314 -8.63 21.89 7.58
N ALA A 315 -9.66 21.49 8.33
CA ALA A 315 -9.47 20.85 9.61
C ALA A 315 -8.72 19.51 9.47
N GLN A 316 -9.10 18.72 8.45
CA GLN A 316 -8.47 17.43 8.20
C GLN A 316 -7.02 17.58 7.74
N SER A 317 -6.70 18.56 6.89
CA SER A 317 -5.31 18.80 6.45
C SER A 317 -4.38 19.16 7.62
N VAL A 318 -4.87 19.90 8.63
CA VAL A 318 -4.11 20.22 9.85
C VAL A 318 -3.87 18.99 10.73
N ASP A 319 -4.87 18.12 10.92
CA ASP A 319 -4.66 16.86 11.66
C ASP A 319 -3.68 15.93 10.94
N LEU A 320 -3.83 15.81 9.62
CA LEU A 320 -2.94 15.04 8.77
C LEU A 320 -1.52 15.60 8.76
N TYR A 321 -1.34 16.92 8.81
CA TYR A 321 -0.03 17.54 8.96
C TYR A 321 0.65 17.09 10.25
N ARG A 322 -0.06 17.08 11.38
CA ARG A 322 0.50 16.64 12.67
C ARG A 322 0.94 15.17 12.61
N ARG A 323 0.17 14.32 11.92
CA ARG A 323 0.48 12.90 11.72
C ARG A 323 1.64 12.69 10.74
N ALA A 324 1.67 13.44 9.64
CA ALA A 324 2.75 13.44 8.68
C ALA A 324 4.07 13.84 9.35
N ARG A 325 4.07 14.91 10.16
CA ARG A 325 5.24 15.35 10.93
C ARG A 325 5.71 14.26 11.88
N ALA A 326 4.81 13.63 12.63
CA ALA A 326 5.17 12.52 13.53
C ALA A 326 5.77 11.32 12.76
N ALA A 327 5.18 10.94 11.63
CA ALA A 327 5.64 9.85 10.79
C ALA A 327 7.02 10.13 10.15
N LEU A 328 7.24 11.36 9.68
CA LEU A 328 8.53 11.79 9.12
C LEU A 328 9.64 11.82 10.17
N VAL A 329 9.34 12.23 11.41
CA VAL A 329 10.30 12.15 12.53
C VAL A 329 10.63 10.70 12.86
N ALA A 330 9.62 9.83 12.96
CA ALA A 330 9.82 8.41 13.22
C ALA A 330 10.64 7.73 12.10
N ALA A 331 10.41 8.11 10.84
CA ALA A 331 11.10 7.55 9.69
C ALA A 331 12.62 7.76 9.71
N ARG A 332 13.11 8.75 10.48
CA ARG A 332 14.55 8.95 10.68
C ARG A 332 15.21 7.78 11.41
N HIS A 333 14.49 7.14 12.32
CA HIS A 333 15.02 6.11 13.21
C HIS A 333 14.50 4.72 12.86
N ASP A 334 13.21 4.62 12.52
CA ASP A 334 12.52 3.35 12.29
C ASP A 334 12.49 2.97 10.80
N GLY A 335 13.00 3.84 9.92
CA GLY A 335 13.00 3.66 8.48
C GLY A 335 11.74 4.20 7.79
N PRO A 336 11.73 4.25 6.45
CA PRO A 336 10.66 4.86 5.65
C PRO A 336 9.27 4.22 5.89
N GLU A 337 9.23 2.99 6.38
CA GLU A 337 8.01 2.24 6.71
C GLU A 337 7.18 2.92 7.82
N ALA A 338 7.78 3.80 8.63
CA ALA A 338 7.05 4.61 9.60
C ALA A 338 5.99 5.53 8.96
N LEU A 339 6.12 5.83 7.65
CA LEU A 339 5.11 6.58 6.89
C LEU A 339 3.77 5.84 6.75
N LEU A 340 3.74 4.52 6.95
CA LEU A 340 2.51 3.74 6.95
C LEU A 340 1.53 4.19 8.05
N ALA A 341 2.03 4.77 9.15
CA ALA A 341 1.16 5.33 10.20
C ALA A 341 0.37 6.55 9.72
N PHE A 342 0.95 7.35 8.82
CA PHE A 342 0.23 8.44 8.14
C PHE A 342 -0.76 7.88 7.13
N LEU A 343 -0.33 6.95 6.27
CA LEU A 343 -1.18 6.30 5.25
C LEU A 343 -2.43 5.67 5.87
N ALA A 344 -2.26 4.94 6.97
CA ALA A 344 -3.34 4.23 7.65
C ALA A 344 -4.47 5.16 8.12
N VAL A 345 -4.17 6.46 8.31
CA VAL A 345 -5.16 7.46 8.73
C VAL A 345 -5.65 8.25 7.53
N ALA A 346 -4.74 8.68 6.65
CA ALA A 346 -5.07 9.48 5.48
C ALA A 346 -5.98 8.74 4.50
N SER A 347 -5.87 7.40 4.46
CA SER A 347 -6.69 6.52 3.61
C SER A 347 -7.82 5.81 4.36
N ASP A 348 -8.02 6.08 5.66
CA ASP A 348 -9.08 5.43 6.44
C ASP A 348 -10.46 5.90 5.97
N VAL A 349 -11.23 4.96 5.42
CA VAL A 349 -12.55 5.27 4.87
C VAL A 349 -13.62 5.48 5.93
N ASP A 350 -13.43 4.89 7.12
CA ASP A 350 -14.41 4.86 8.20
C ASP A 350 -14.18 5.95 9.25
N LEU A 351 -12.96 6.50 9.31
CA LEU A 351 -12.58 7.54 10.26
C LEU A 351 -13.29 8.88 9.98
N PRO A 352 -14.03 9.44 10.96
CA PRO A 352 -14.54 10.80 10.85
C PRO A 352 -13.41 11.83 10.78
N TRP A 353 -13.58 12.84 9.94
CA TRP A 353 -12.60 13.89 9.77
C TRP A 353 -12.48 14.81 11.00
N ALA A 354 -11.35 15.49 11.09
CA ALA A 354 -11.02 16.38 12.20
C ALA A 354 -11.94 17.62 12.28
N GLY A 355 -11.76 18.43 13.32
CA GLY A 355 -12.56 19.64 13.54
C GLY A 355 -14.02 19.38 13.92
N GLY A 356 -14.31 18.20 14.48
CA GLY A 356 -15.67 17.79 14.85
C GLY A 356 -16.58 17.48 13.67
N SER A 357 -15.99 17.24 12.48
CA SER A 357 -16.72 16.86 11.28
C SER A 357 -17.44 15.52 11.47
N ARG A 358 -18.59 15.38 10.79
CA ARG A 358 -19.31 14.11 10.65
C ARG A 358 -18.98 13.40 9.34
N PHE A 359 -18.25 14.07 8.45
CA PHE A 359 -17.84 13.52 7.19
C PHE A 359 -16.81 12.41 7.42
N ALA A 360 -16.97 11.32 6.67
CA ALA A 360 -16.01 10.23 6.53
C ALA A 360 -16.03 9.80 5.07
N LEU A 361 -14.90 9.32 4.53
CA LEU A 361 -14.79 8.99 3.10
C LEU A 361 -15.83 7.95 2.65
N ARG A 362 -16.24 7.01 3.52
CA ARG A 362 -17.31 6.03 3.26
C ARG A 362 -18.67 6.66 2.91
N THR A 363 -18.87 7.93 3.28
CA THR A 363 -20.12 8.67 3.01
C THR A 363 -20.15 9.23 1.60
N ALA A 364 -18.99 9.36 0.94
CA ALA A 364 -18.90 9.69 -0.46
C ALA A 364 -19.29 8.48 -1.32
N SER A 365 -19.98 8.75 -2.44
CA SER A 365 -20.44 7.71 -3.36
C SER A 365 -19.48 7.55 -4.54
N GLY A 366 -19.39 6.33 -5.10
CA GLY A 366 -18.71 6.07 -6.35
C GLY A 366 -17.25 5.58 -6.23
N SER A 367 -16.59 5.43 -7.38
CA SER A 367 -15.23 4.88 -7.49
C SER A 367 -14.12 5.85 -7.06
N ALA A 368 -14.43 7.14 -6.91
CA ALA A 368 -13.48 8.19 -6.56
C ALA A 368 -12.78 7.95 -5.20
N VAL A 369 -13.47 7.31 -4.25
CA VAL A 369 -12.87 6.96 -2.95
C VAL A 369 -11.76 5.92 -3.11
N ALA A 370 -11.94 4.92 -3.98
CA ALA A 370 -10.92 3.90 -4.23
C ALA A 370 -9.70 4.47 -4.99
N GLU A 371 -9.95 5.43 -5.88
CA GLU A 371 -8.89 6.20 -6.56
C GLU A 371 -8.14 7.09 -5.58
N PHE A 372 -8.86 7.75 -4.66
CA PHE A 372 -8.29 8.56 -3.61
C PHE A 372 -7.36 7.77 -2.69
N VAL A 373 -7.81 6.62 -2.19
CA VAL A 373 -7.01 5.74 -1.35
C VAL A 373 -5.74 5.30 -2.07
N ARG A 374 -5.84 4.97 -3.36
CA ARG A 374 -4.68 4.58 -4.17
C ARG A 374 -3.71 5.73 -4.38
N HIS A 375 -4.21 6.94 -4.64
CA HIS A 375 -3.40 8.14 -4.78
C HIS A 375 -2.60 8.43 -3.51
N VAL A 376 -3.25 8.37 -2.33
CA VAL A 376 -2.57 8.55 -1.03
C VAL A 376 -1.48 7.48 -0.85
N ASP A 377 -1.77 6.22 -1.19
CA ASP A 377 -0.79 5.12 -1.13
C ASP A 377 0.40 5.34 -2.07
N ASP A 378 0.15 5.72 -3.32
CA ASP A 378 1.17 5.98 -4.33
C ASP A 378 2.12 7.12 -3.90
N GLU A 379 1.59 8.22 -3.37
CA GLU A 379 2.40 9.34 -2.89
C GLU A 379 3.20 8.99 -1.62
N VAL A 380 2.61 8.25 -0.69
CA VAL A 380 3.35 7.79 0.50
C VAL A 380 4.46 6.82 0.09
N ARG A 381 4.17 5.88 -0.80
CA ARG A 381 5.13 4.92 -1.35
C ARG A 381 6.27 5.60 -2.09
N PHE A 382 5.96 6.58 -2.93
CA PHE A 382 6.98 7.40 -3.60
C PHE A 382 7.90 8.10 -2.60
N THR A 383 7.34 8.71 -1.55
CA THR A 383 8.15 9.36 -0.49
C THR A 383 9.08 8.36 0.18
N ALA A 384 8.55 7.16 0.50
CA ALA A 384 9.32 6.11 1.13
C ALA A 384 10.46 5.62 0.22
N GLU A 385 10.20 5.50 -1.08
CA GLU A 385 11.20 5.12 -2.10
C GLU A 385 12.32 6.16 -2.19
N VAL A 386 12.00 7.45 -2.27
CA VAL A 386 13.02 8.53 -2.22
C VAL A 386 13.87 8.42 -0.94
N MET A 387 13.25 8.14 0.21
CA MET A 387 14.00 7.96 1.46
C MET A 387 14.87 6.71 1.48
N ARG A 388 14.47 5.61 0.84
CA ARG A 388 15.28 4.39 0.73
C ARG A 388 16.47 4.59 -0.19
N GLU A 389 16.26 5.24 -1.33
CA GLU A 389 17.29 5.37 -2.37
C GLU A 389 18.28 6.50 -2.09
N GLN A 390 17.80 7.63 -1.57
CA GLN A 390 18.60 8.86 -1.41
C GLN A 390 18.71 9.32 0.04
N GLY A 391 18.13 8.57 0.97
CA GLY A 391 18.17 8.87 2.40
C GLY A 391 17.03 9.78 2.88
N TRP A 392 16.82 9.76 4.19
CA TRP A 392 15.74 10.47 4.86
C TRP A 392 15.69 11.98 4.52
N ARG A 393 16.84 12.64 4.49
CA ARG A 393 16.94 14.08 4.21
C ARG A 393 16.48 14.42 2.79
N ALA A 394 16.80 13.60 1.79
CA ALA A 394 16.35 13.79 0.42
C ALA A 394 14.82 13.69 0.30
N GLY A 395 14.20 12.74 1.01
CA GLY A 395 12.74 12.63 1.09
C GLY A 395 12.08 13.88 1.68
N LEU A 396 12.69 14.47 2.72
CA LEU A 396 12.23 15.75 3.26
C LEU A 396 12.37 16.90 2.28
N LEU A 397 13.52 17.03 1.63
CA LEU A 397 13.78 18.10 0.67
C LEU A 397 12.80 18.03 -0.51
N HIS A 398 12.51 16.83 -1.02
CA HIS A 398 11.53 16.63 -2.08
C HIS A 398 10.14 17.13 -1.66
N ARG A 399 9.64 16.70 -0.50
CA ARG A 399 8.31 17.10 -0.03
C ARG A 399 8.25 18.58 0.35
N ALA A 400 9.29 19.12 0.98
CA ALA A 400 9.37 20.55 1.27
C ALA A 400 9.36 21.39 -0.02
N ALA A 401 10.02 20.93 -1.09
CA ALA A 401 10.03 21.64 -2.38
C ALA A 401 8.63 21.64 -3.01
N SER A 402 7.92 20.51 -2.90
CA SER A 402 6.52 20.43 -3.34
C SER A 402 5.62 21.40 -2.57
N ALA A 403 5.75 21.43 -1.23
CA ALA A 403 5.02 22.37 -0.38
C ALA A 403 5.27 23.83 -0.75
N ALA A 404 6.54 24.18 -1.00
CA ALA A 404 6.93 25.53 -1.39
C ALA A 404 6.27 25.98 -2.71
N SER A 405 6.08 25.06 -3.66
CA SER A 405 5.39 25.36 -4.92
C SER A 405 3.87 25.41 -4.80
N LYS A 406 3.27 24.51 -4.01
CA LYS A 406 1.83 24.24 -4.03
C LYS A 406 1.07 24.90 -2.89
N ALA A 407 1.70 25.03 -1.72
CA ALA A 407 1.08 25.54 -0.51
C ALA A 407 2.05 26.42 0.30
N PRO A 408 2.65 27.48 -0.28
CA PRO A 408 3.67 28.29 0.41
C PRO A 408 3.17 28.99 1.69
N THR A 409 1.85 29.19 1.78
CA THR A 409 1.17 29.77 2.94
C THR A 409 0.27 28.75 3.64
N GLY A 410 0.51 27.44 3.49
CA GLY A 410 -0.22 26.39 4.21
C GLY A 410 0.23 26.24 5.67
N PHE A 411 -0.63 25.68 6.54
CA PHE A 411 -0.27 25.39 7.93
C PHE A 411 1.01 24.54 8.01
N GLY A 412 1.97 24.95 8.85
CA GLY A 412 3.28 24.30 8.97
C GLY A 412 4.37 24.89 8.07
N MET A 413 4.03 25.82 7.17
CA MET A 413 4.98 26.54 6.33
C MET A 413 5.41 27.88 6.94
N PRO A 414 6.63 28.39 6.64
CA PRO A 414 7.09 29.68 7.14
C PRO A 414 6.20 30.88 6.76
N GLY A 415 5.44 30.77 5.66
CA GLY A 415 4.48 31.79 5.23
C GLY A 415 3.18 31.84 6.03
N TRP A 416 2.84 30.80 6.79
CA TRP A 416 1.56 30.69 7.50
C TRP A 416 1.31 31.82 8.51
N PRO A 417 2.26 32.20 9.40
CA PRO A 417 2.02 33.28 10.34
C PRO A 417 1.68 34.62 9.67
N GLY A 418 2.30 34.91 8.52
CA GLY A 418 1.99 36.11 7.74
C GLY A 418 0.60 36.05 7.10
N ALA A 419 0.18 34.87 6.63
CA ALA A 419 -1.18 34.64 6.13
C ALA A 419 -2.23 34.81 7.24
N VAL A 420 -1.97 34.28 8.44
CA VAL A 420 -2.84 34.47 9.60
C VAL A 420 -2.94 35.94 10.00
N ALA A 421 -1.81 36.65 10.11
CA ALA A 421 -1.84 38.08 10.43
C ALA A 421 -2.69 38.88 9.43
N SER A 422 -2.51 38.62 8.13
CA SER A 422 -3.29 39.23 7.06
C SER A 422 -4.78 38.86 7.14
N ALA A 423 -5.09 37.62 7.51
CA ALA A 423 -6.46 37.16 7.74
C ALA A 423 -7.11 37.88 8.93
N MET A 424 -6.36 38.06 10.03
CA MET A 424 -6.84 38.74 11.24
C MET A 424 -7.11 40.23 10.99
N ASP A 425 -6.26 40.91 10.21
CA ASP A 425 -6.49 42.30 9.79
C ASP A 425 -7.80 42.43 8.99
N ARG A 426 -8.03 41.52 8.04
CA ARG A 426 -9.28 41.46 7.27
C ARG A 426 -10.49 41.13 8.16
N LEU A 427 -10.33 40.19 9.08
CA LEU A 427 -11.40 39.75 9.99
C LEU A 427 -11.80 40.84 11.00
N ALA A 428 -10.87 41.71 11.40
CA ALA A 428 -11.11 42.81 12.33
C ALA A 428 -12.08 43.87 11.78
N VAL A 429 -12.11 44.06 10.45
CA VAL A 429 -12.96 45.05 9.77
C VAL A 429 -14.22 44.44 9.14
N LEU A 430 -14.34 43.11 9.13
CA LEU A 430 -15.45 42.38 8.52
C LEU A 430 -16.69 42.42 9.41
N ASP A 431 -17.89 42.49 8.81
CA ASP A 431 -19.14 42.30 9.55
C ASP A 431 -19.28 40.83 9.99
N ARG A 432 -19.24 40.61 11.30
CA ARG A 432 -19.31 39.29 11.96
C ARG A 432 -20.69 38.98 12.55
N SER A 433 -21.73 39.73 12.19
CA SER A 433 -23.08 39.53 12.72
C SER A 433 -23.68 38.14 12.43
N GLY A 434 -23.20 37.44 11.40
CA GLY A 434 -23.54 36.04 11.08
C GLY A 434 -22.41 35.03 11.31
N ALA A 435 -21.37 35.41 12.06
CA ALA A 435 -20.21 34.54 12.34
C ALA A 435 -20.50 33.53 13.47
N PRO A 436 -19.87 32.34 13.44
CA PRO A 436 -19.88 31.40 14.56
C PRO A 436 -19.34 32.01 15.86
N GLU A 437 -19.86 31.56 17.01
CA GLU A 437 -19.52 32.09 18.34
C GLU A 437 -18.01 32.00 18.65
N ALA A 438 -17.33 31.00 18.09
CA ALA A 438 -15.88 30.84 18.18
C ALA A 438 -15.10 32.06 17.65
N LEU A 439 -15.69 32.88 16.77
CA LEU A 439 -15.09 34.10 16.21
C LEU A 439 -15.32 35.36 17.04
N ALA A 440 -15.96 35.26 18.20
CA ALA A 440 -16.20 36.41 19.08
C ALA A 440 -14.88 37.01 19.62
N GLY A 441 -13.93 36.16 20.00
CA GLY A 441 -12.63 36.55 20.56
C GLY A 441 -11.50 36.47 19.53
N LEU A 442 -11.22 37.57 18.81
CA LEU A 442 -10.21 37.57 17.74
C LEU A 442 -8.81 37.14 18.18
N SER A 443 -8.35 37.51 19.38
CA SER A 443 -7.06 37.05 19.90
C SER A 443 -7.00 35.53 20.15
N ALA A 444 -8.13 34.93 20.54
CA ALA A 444 -8.22 33.47 20.69
C ALA A 444 -8.27 32.77 19.33
N VAL A 445 -8.89 33.40 18.32
CA VAL A 445 -8.90 32.92 16.93
C VAL A 445 -7.50 32.94 16.34
N GLU A 446 -6.77 34.04 16.50
CA GLU A 446 -5.39 34.18 16.03
C GLU A 446 -4.49 33.11 16.64
N ALA A 447 -4.54 32.94 17.96
CA ALA A 447 -3.77 31.90 18.66
C ALA A 447 -4.14 30.50 18.16
N ALA A 448 -5.43 30.21 17.97
CA ALA A 448 -5.89 28.93 17.47
C ALA A 448 -5.42 28.68 16.02
N LEU A 449 -5.48 29.68 15.14
CA LEU A 449 -4.99 29.57 13.76
C LEU A 449 -3.46 29.35 13.71
N LEU A 450 -2.70 29.91 14.65
CA LEU A 450 -1.26 29.70 14.69
C LEU A 450 -0.87 28.33 15.26
N GLU A 451 -1.59 27.81 16.25
CA GLU A 451 -1.18 26.60 16.98
C GLU A 451 -1.92 25.33 16.57
N ALA A 452 -3.25 25.40 16.39
CA ALA A 452 -4.10 24.25 16.13
C ALA A 452 -5.44 24.67 15.48
N PRO A 453 -5.43 25.07 14.19
CA PRO A 453 -6.62 25.60 13.50
C PRO A 453 -7.82 24.67 13.55
N ASP A 454 -7.60 23.36 13.48
CA ASP A 454 -8.65 22.35 13.50
C ASP A 454 -9.52 22.42 14.78
N ARG A 455 -8.99 22.96 15.88
CA ARG A 455 -9.74 23.15 17.14
C ARG A 455 -10.79 24.24 17.08
N LEU A 456 -10.75 25.14 16.09
CA LEU A 456 -11.83 26.12 15.86
C LEU A 456 -13.13 25.45 15.39
N GLY A 457 -13.05 24.22 14.89
CA GLY A 457 -14.15 23.46 14.35
C GLY A 457 -14.39 23.74 12.86
N ALA A 458 -14.89 22.73 12.16
CA ALA A 458 -15.10 22.77 10.72
C ALA A 458 -16.06 23.91 10.29
N ASP A 459 -17.13 24.16 11.05
CA ASP A 459 -18.09 25.25 10.74
C ASP A 459 -17.42 26.64 10.80
N THR A 460 -16.53 26.85 11.76
CA THR A 460 -15.78 28.11 11.91
C THR A 460 -14.80 28.29 10.78
N LEU A 461 -14.04 27.23 10.45
CA LEU A 461 -13.09 27.23 9.36
C LEU A 461 -13.79 27.41 8.00
N ASP A 462 -14.95 26.79 7.80
CA ASP A 462 -15.74 26.93 6.59
C ASP A 462 -16.26 28.37 6.42
N TRP A 463 -16.68 29.02 7.52
CA TRP A 463 -17.03 30.43 7.49
C TRP A 463 -15.83 31.30 7.10
N ILE A 464 -14.64 31.06 7.68
CA ILE A 464 -13.41 31.79 7.34
C ILE A 464 -13.04 31.58 5.86
N SER A 465 -13.12 30.35 5.37
CA SER A 465 -12.81 29.98 3.97
C SER A 465 -13.76 30.66 2.98
N ARG A 466 -15.07 30.72 3.28
CA ARG A 466 -16.07 31.43 2.44
C ARG A 466 -15.80 32.93 2.31
N GLN A 467 -15.15 33.53 3.30
CA GLN A 467 -14.75 34.95 3.26
C GLN A 467 -13.39 35.16 2.56
N ALA A 468 -12.78 34.09 2.04
CA ALA A 468 -11.46 34.11 1.37
C ALA A 468 -10.36 34.78 2.20
N LEU A 469 -10.37 34.53 3.53
CA LEU A 469 -9.47 35.21 4.46
C LEU A 469 -8.08 34.56 4.58
N LEU A 470 -7.93 33.30 4.20
CA LEU A 470 -6.69 32.52 4.33
C LEU A 470 -6.00 32.23 3.00
N GLY A 471 -6.41 32.91 1.93
CA GLY A 471 -5.82 32.88 0.58
C GLY A 471 -5.24 34.22 0.14
#